data_AF-A0A6A6C551-F1
#
_entry.id   AF-A0A6A6C551-F1
#
_cell.length_a   1.000
_cell.length_b   1.000
_cell.length_c   1.000
_cell.angle_alpha   90.00
_cell.angle_beta   90.00
_cell.angle_gamma   90.00
#
_symmetry.space_group_name_H-M   'P 1'
#
loop_
_entity.id
_entity.type
_entity.pdbx_description
1 polymer ?
#
loop_
_entity_poly.entity_id
_entity_poly.type
_entity_poly.pdbx_seq_one_letter_code
_entity_poly.pdbx_strand_id
1 'polypeptide(L)'
;MASSKNVVFDIVGTLVGYEKLFEAIEERLGDRLKAHGVGPASLFGYTWIEVAEREYTYLSMSGLKFANADDLAVIMVGYKAMELRPGAKECVKKLRDAGFTVYGFTMGDISRVGGYFKAGGLDWPAENLLSCDTRGVGKPDPEAYRPLLNQLSVSGKPWFAAAHMWDVSAARRTGFKGAYCSVWESEPLTDLFGDMDVLSDSLPEMADKIIASSE
;
A
#
# COMPACT_ATOMS: atom_id res chain seq x y z
N MET A 1 26.56 17.89 9.70
CA MET A 1 25.14 18.05 9.34
C MET A 1 24.35 17.09 10.22
N ALA A 2 23.24 17.52 10.83
CA ALA A 2 22.39 16.59 11.57
C ALA A 2 21.90 15.50 10.59
N SER A 3 21.96 14.24 11.00
CA SER A 3 21.34 13.14 10.26
C SER A 3 19.84 13.45 10.09
N SER A 4 19.34 13.39 8.85
CA SER A 4 17.91 13.55 8.58
C SER A 4 17.25 12.17 8.69
N LYS A 5 16.14 12.09 9.43
CA LYS A 5 15.36 10.86 9.59
C LYS A 5 14.36 10.78 8.43
N ASN A 6 14.35 9.67 7.70
CA ASN A 6 13.44 9.47 6.56
C ASN A 6 12.69 8.14 6.70
N VAL A 7 11.40 8.16 6.39
CA VAL A 7 10.54 6.97 6.33
C VAL A 7 9.75 6.97 5.03
N VAL A 8 9.81 5.84 4.32
CA VAL A 8 9.12 5.63 3.04
C VAL A 8 7.98 4.65 3.27
N PHE A 9 6.76 5.02 2.89
CA PHE A 9 5.58 4.18 2.96
C PHE A 9 5.22 3.63 1.59
N ASP A 10 4.92 2.34 1.53
CA ASP A 10 3.94 1.88 0.55
C ASP A 10 2.56 2.52 0.83
N ILE A 11 1.73 2.69 -0.20
CA ILE A 11 0.50 3.47 -0.08
C ILE A 11 -0.77 2.63 -0.14
N VAL A 12 -1.04 1.98 -1.26
CA VAL A 12 -2.31 1.27 -1.50
C VAL A 12 -2.22 -0.12 -0.87
N GLY A 13 -3.14 -0.46 0.03
CA GLY A 13 -3.04 -1.64 0.90
C GLY A 13 -2.43 -1.30 2.26
N THR A 14 -1.51 -0.33 2.33
CA THR A 14 -0.83 0.12 3.56
C THR A 14 -1.52 1.30 4.24
N LEU A 15 -1.50 2.51 3.65
CA LEU A 15 -2.12 3.71 4.21
C LEU A 15 -3.56 3.90 3.74
N VAL A 16 -3.87 3.41 2.53
CA VAL A 16 -5.19 3.46 1.90
C VAL A 16 -5.78 2.05 1.90
N GLY A 17 -7.00 1.91 2.41
CA GLY A 17 -7.69 0.62 2.57
C GLY A 17 -8.68 0.32 1.44
N TYR A 18 -9.02 -0.95 1.28
CA TYR A 18 -9.88 -1.47 0.21
C TYR A 18 -11.35 -1.63 0.63
N GLU A 19 -11.72 -1.19 1.83
CA GLU A 19 -13.04 -1.46 2.42
C GLU A 19 -14.16 -0.90 1.55
N LYS A 20 -14.00 0.32 1.03
CA LYS A 20 -14.96 0.95 0.10
C LYS A 20 -15.11 0.20 -1.21
N LEU A 21 -14.03 -0.41 -1.70
CA LEU A 21 -14.08 -1.28 -2.87
C LEU A 21 -14.90 -2.54 -2.56
N PHE A 22 -14.66 -3.17 -1.41
CA PHE A 22 -15.38 -4.38 -1.01
C PHE A 22 -16.86 -4.12 -0.75
N GLU A 23 -17.20 -2.98 -0.13
CA GLU A 23 -18.59 -2.52 0.04
C GLU A 23 -19.29 -2.37 -1.33
N ALA A 24 -18.64 -1.71 -2.30
CA ALA A 24 -19.20 -1.54 -3.64
C ALA A 24 -19.40 -2.87 -4.39
N ILE A 25 -18.47 -3.83 -4.24
CA ILE A 25 -18.60 -5.17 -4.83
C ILE A 25 -19.74 -5.93 -4.16
N GLU A 26 -19.85 -5.90 -2.83
CA GLU A 26 -20.92 -6.57 -2.09
C GLU A 26 -22.30 -6.01 -2.49
N GLU A 27 -22.45 -4.68 -2.56
CA GLU A 27 -23.70 -4.02 -2.95
C GLU A 27 -24.10 -4.37 -4.39
N ARG A 28 -23.14 -4.38 -5.31
CA ARG A 28 -23.42 -4.57 -6.75
C ARG A 28 -23.54 -6.03 -7.16
N LEU A 29 -22.69 -6.89 -6.62
CA LEU A 29 -22.48 -8.26 -7.09
C LEU A 29 -22.67 -9.31 -5.99
N GLY A 30 -22.85 -8.94 -4.72
CA GLY A 30 -22.89 -9.87 -3.58
C GLY A 30 -23.87 -11.02 -3.77
N ASP A 31 -25.13 -10.73 -4.12
CA ASP A 31 -26.15 -11.76 -4.33
C ASP A 31 -25.85 -12.66 -5.55
N ARG A 32 -25.27 -12.08 -6.60
CA ARG A 32 -24.86 -12.81 -7.81
C ARG A 32 -23.67 -13.72 -7.54
N LEU A 33 -22.70 -13.26 -6.76
CA LEU A 33 -21.54 -14.04 -6.32
C LEU A 33 -21.98 -15.20 -5.43
N LYS A 34 -22.83 -14.94 -4.43
CA LYS A 34 -23.38 -15.96 -3.52
C LYS A 34 -24.18 -17.03 -4.26
N ALA A 35 -24.96 -16.66 -5.28
CA ALA A 35 -25.69 -17.62 -6.11
C ALA A 35 -24.78 -18.62 -6.85
N HIS A 36 -23.50 -18.27 -7.04
CA HIS A 36 -22.47 -19.13 -7.64
C HIS A 36 -21.48 -19.69 -6.61
N GLY A 37 -21.77 -19.58 -5.31
CA GLY A 37 -20.90 -20.08 -4.24
C GLY A 37 -19.62 -19.27 -4.05
N VAL A 38 -19.53 -18.06 -4.63
CA VAL A 38 -18.41 -17.15 -4.45
C VAL A 38 -18.73 -16.22 -3.29
N GLY A 39 -17.99 -16.35 -2.19
CA GLY A 39 -18.18 -15.51 -1.02
C GLY A 39 -17.05 -15.68 0.01
N PRO A 40 -16.81 -14.66 0.86
CA PRO A 40 -17.43 -13.33 0.85
C PRO A 40 -16.98 -12.47 -0.35
N ALA A 41 -17.72 -11.40 -0.70
CA ALA A 41 -17.33 -10.51 -1.80
C ALA A 41 -15.95 -9.85 -1.59
N SER A 42 -15.51 -9.70 -0.34
CA SER A 42 -14.16 -9.27 0.00
C SER A 42 -13.09 -10.27 -0.46
N LEU A 43 -13.36 -11.58 -0.47
CA LEU A 43 -12.45 -12.57 -1.03
C LEU A 43 -12.34 -12.39 -2.55
N PHE A 44 -13.47 -12.18 -3.24
CA PHE A 44 -13.45 -11.85 -4.66
C PHE A 44 -12.70 -10.54 -4.91
N GLY A 45 -12.97 -9.48 -4.15
CA GLY A 45 -12.28 -8.19 -4.26
C GLY A 45 -10.78 -8.28 -4.01
N TYR A 46 -10.36 -9.05 -3.00
CA TYR A 46 -8.96 -9.37 -2.74
C TYR A 46 -8.33 -10.07 -3.94
N THR A 47 -8.94 -11.16 -4.42
CA THR A 47 -8.45 -11.85 -5.63
C THR A 47 -8.49 -10.95 -6.86
N TRP A 48 -9.41 -9.98 -6.94
CA TRP A 48 -9.48 -9.06 -8.05
C TRP A 48 -8.31 -8.08 -8.05
N ILE A 49 -7.97 -7.52 -6.89
CA ILE A 49 -6.81 -6.63 -6.77
C ILE A 49 -5.52 -7.39 -7.06
N GLU A 50 -5.36 -8.57 -6.45
CA GLU A 50 -4.11 -9.34 -6.51
C GLU A 50 -3.94 -10.12 -7.83
N VAL A 51 -5.04 -10.49 -8.49
CA VAL A 51 -5.05 -11.38 -9.67
C VAL A 51 -5.72 -10.74 -10.89
N ALA A 52 -6.74 -9.90 -10.70
CA ALA A 52 -7.59 -9.47 -11.80
C ALA A 52 -7.20 -8.18 -12.53
N GLU A 53 -6.19 -7.43 -12.11
CA GLU A 53 -5.59 -6.47 -13.06
C GLU A 53 -5.02 -7.22 -14.28
N ARG A 54 -4.53 -8.46 -14.07
CA ARG A 54 -4.10 -9.38 -15.12
C ARG A 54 -5.27 -10.18 -15.71
N GLU A 55 -6.21 -10.66 -14.89
CA GLU A 55 -7.42 -11.35 -15.39
C GLU A 55 -8.35 -10.43 -16.17
N TYR A 56 -8.38 -9.10 -15.98
CA TYR A 56 -9.20 -8.18 -16.78
C TYR A 56 -8.89 -8.33 -18.28
N THR A 57 -7.61 -8.51 -18.61
CA THR A 57 -7.18 -8.81 -19.98
C THR A 57 -7.74 -10.15 -20.46
N TYR A 58 -7.76 -11.19 -19.62
CA TYR A 58 -8.31 -12.50 -19.99
C TYR A 58 -9.84 -12.57 -19.96
N LEU A 59 -10.49 -11.85 -19.05
CA LEU A 59 -11.94 -11.80 -18.84
C LEU A 59 -12.60 -11.03 -19.99
N SER A 60 -12.00 -9.91 -20.42
CA SER A 60 -12.41 -9.17 -21.61
C SER A 60 -12.24 -9.98 -22.91
N MET A 61 -11.35 -10.98 -22.90
CA MET A 61 -11.14 -11.94 -24.00
C MET A 61 -11.96 -13.24 -23.85
N SER A 62 -12.55 -13.51 -22.68
CA SER A 62 -13.17 -14.81 -22.34
C SER A 62 -14.55 -15.04 -22.98
N GLY A 63 -15.22 -13.98 -23.45
CA GLY A 63 -16.56 -14.05 -24.03
C GLY A 63 -17.69 -14.40 -23.02
N LEU A 64 -17.38 -14.57 -21.74
CA LEU A 64 -18.36 -14.86 -20.68
C LEU A 64 -18.99 -13.56 -20.14
N LYS A 65 -20.33 -13.51 -20.05
CA LYS A 65 -21.10 -12.29 -19.68
C LYS A 65 -21.33 -12.14 -18.17
N PHE A 66 -20.36 -12.52 -17.32
CA PHE A 66 -20.52 -12.38 -15.87
C PHE A 66 -20.37 -10.92 -15.41
N ALA A 67 -19.41 -10.17 -15.95
CA ALA A 67 -19.25 -8.73 -15.67
C ALA A 67 -19.24 -7.95 -16.98
N ASN A 68 -19.80 -6.73 -16.97
CA ASN A 68 -19.83 -5.85 -18.14
C ASN A 68 -19.23 -4.47 -17.82
N ALA A 69 -19.23 -3.58 -18.82
CA ALA A 69 -18.65 -2.24 -18.68
C ALA A 69 -19.33 -1.38 -17.59
N ASP A 70 -20.64 -1.55 -17.36
CA ASP A 70 -21.37 -0.81 -16.33
C ASP A 70 -20.98 -1.30 -14.93
N ASP A 71 -20.80 -2.62 -14.77
CA ASP A 71 -20.30 -3.21 -13.52
C ASP A 71 -18.88 -2.71 -13.22
N LEU A 72 -18.00 -2.68 -14.22
CA LEU A 72 -16.66 -2.11 -14.10
C LEU A 72 -16.71 -0.62 -13.71
N ALA A 73 -17.59 0.17 -14.33
CA ALA A 73 -17.70 1.59 -14.02
C ALA A 73 -18.02 1.82 -12.53
N VAL A 74 -18.93 1.03 -11.95
CA VAL A 74 -19.26 1.08 -10.52
C VAL A 74 -18.08 0.66 -9.63
N ILE A 75 -17.41 -0.45 -9.96
CA ILE A 75 -16.23 -0.92 -9.22
C ILE A 75 -15.12 0.15 -9.24
N MET A 76 -14.90 0.79 -10.38
CA MET A 76 -13.90 1.85 -10.51
C MET A 76 -14.27 3.12 -9.74
N VAL A 77 -15.56 3.39 -9.48
CA VAL A 77 -15.97 4.45 -8.54
C VAL A 77 -15.52 4.09 -7.12
N GLY A 78 -15.80 2.87 -6.65
CA GLY A 78 -15.34 2.41 -5.33
C GLY A 78 -13.81 2.43 -5.20
N TYR A 79 -13.10 1.96 -6.22
CA TYR A 79 -11.64 2.00 -6.27
C TYR A 79 -11.10 3.43 -6.18
N LYS A 80 -11.75 4.41 -6.83
CA LYS A 80 -11.37 5.83 -6.75
C LYS A 80 -11.82 6.52 -5.45
N ALA A 81 -12.68 5.88 -4.66
CA ALA A 81 -13.22 6.39 -3.40
C ALA A 81 -12.59 5.75 -2.16
N MET A 82 -11.49 5.00 -2.29
CA MET A 82 -10.78 4.41 -1.16
C MET A 82 -10.34 5.48 -0.14
N GLU A 83 -10.36 5.08 1.14
CA GLU A 83 -10.13 5.98 2.26
C GLU A 83 -8.84 5.62 3.02
N LEU A 84 -8.36 6.57 3.82
CA LEU A 84 -7.24 6.33 4.71
C LEU A 84 -7.63 5.31 5.77
N ARG A 85 -6.74 4.35 6.04
CA ARG A 85 -6.94 3.37 7.11
C ARG A 85 -7.02 4.07 8.48
N PRO A 86 -7.75 3.50 9.45
CA PRO A 86 -7.68 3.92 10.84
C PRO A 86 -6.23 4.03 11.32
N GLY A 87 -5.89 5.14 11.99
CA GLY A 87 -4.55 5.40 12.50
C GLY A 87 -3.53 5.90 11.46
N ALA A 88 -3.83 5.93 10.16
CA ALA A 88 -2.88 6.42 9.15
C ALA A 88 -2.46 7.89 9.38
N LYS A 89 -3.43 8.76 9.66
CA LYS A 89 -3.15 10.18 9.98
C LYS A 89 -2.29 10.33 11.22
N GLU A 90 -2.61 9.57 12.27
CA GLU A 90 -1.89 9.60 13.53
C GLU A 90 -0.45 9.10 13.35
N CYS A 91 -0.26 7.99 12.66
CA CYS A 91 1.05 7.43 12.30
C CYS A 91 1.93 8.47 11.60
N VAL A 92 1.41 9.10 10.53
CA VAL A 92 2.15 10.12 9.77
C VAL A 92 2.44 11.34 10.64
N LYS A 93 1.48 11.77 11.48
CA LYS A 93 1.68 12.89 12.40
C LYS A 93 2.80 12.59 13.41
N LYS A 94 2.78 11.44 14.07
CA LYS A 94 3.79 11.02 15.04
C LYS A 94 5.20 11.04 14.44
N LEU A 95 5.36 10.49 13.24
CA LEU A 95 6.64 10.46 12.54
C LEU A 95 7.12 11.88 12.19
N ARG A 96 6.24 12.74 11.67
CA ARG A 96 6.58 14.14 11.37
C ARG A 96 6.95 14.93 12.62
N ASP A 97 6.19 14.77 13.71
CA ASP A 97 6.47 15.41 15.01
C ASP A 97 7.84 14.96 15.58
N ALA A 98 8.24 13.71 15.33
CA ALA A 98 9.55 13.16 15.70
C ALA A 98 10.69 13.55 14.73
N GLY A 99 10.42 14.44 13.77
CA GLY A 99 11.42 14.98 12.84
C GLY A 99 11.70 14.12 11.62
N PHE A 100 10.83 13.15 11.29
CA PHE A 100 10.97 12.38 10.06
C PHE A 100 10.37 13.13 8.86
N THR A 101 11.08 13.09 7.74
CA THR A 101 10.45 13.31 6.43
C THR A 101 9.75 12.02 6.01
N VAL A 102 8.45 12.13 5.69
CA VAL A 102 7.61 11.00 5.30
C VAL A 102 7.41 11.00 3.78
N TYR A 103 7.79 9.91 3.13
CA TYR A 103 7.68 9.68 1.68
C TYR A 103 6.65 8.60 1.38
N GLY A 104 6.01 8.69 0.23
CA GLY A 104 5.06 7.71 -0.29
C GLY A 104 5.63 7.13 -1.58
N PHE A 105 5.63 5.81 -1.71
CA PHE A 105 6.26 5.09 -2.81
C PHE A 105 5.32 4.01 -3.33
N THR A 106 4.69 4.25 -4.48
CA THR A 106 3.49 3.53 -4.93
C THR A 106 3.63 3.02 -6.36
N MET A 107 3.03 1.85 -6.66
CA MET A 107 2.78 1.38 -8.04
C MET A 107 1.54 2.05 -8.65
N GLY A 108 0.62 2.55 -7.83
CA GLY A 108 -0.57 3.25 -8.29
C GLY A 108 -0.27 4.66 -8.82
N ASP A 109 -1.10 5.11 -9.76
CA ASP A 109 -1.07 6.46 -10.32
C ASP A 109 -1.02 7.56 -9.24
N ILE A 110 -0.05 8.47 -9.38
CA ILE A 110 0.23 9.54 -8.39
C ILE A 110 -0.97 10.47 -8.21
N SER A 111 -1.68 10.81 -9.30
CA SER A 111 -2.84 11.70 -9.23
C SER A 111 -3.96 11.09 -8.41
N ARG A 112 -4.27 9.81 -8.67
CA ARG A 112 -5.24 9.04 -7.89
C ARG A 112 -4.84 8.92 -6.43
N VAL A 113 -3.58 8.57 -6.15
CA VAL A 113 -3.09 8.40 -4.78
C VAL A 113 -3.11 9.73 -4.01
N GLY A 114 -2.68 10.82 -4.62
CA GLY A 114 -2.78 12.16 -4.04
C GLY A 114 -4.23 12.57 -3.76
N GLY A 115 -5.17 12.11 -4.60
CA GLY A 115 -6.61 12.27 -4.38
C GLY A 115 -7.09 11.66 -3.06
N TYR A 116 -6.63 10.45 -2.70
CA TYR A 116 -7.00 9.80 -1.43
C TYR A 116 -6.50 10.59 -0.21
N PHE A 117 -5.27 11.10 -0.24
CA PHE A 117 -4.74 11.92 0.86
C PHE A 117 -5.54 13.22 1.03
N LYS A 118 -5.87 13.89 -0.08
CA LYS A 118 -6.68 15.10 -0.07
C LYS A 118 -8.10 14.84 0.47
N ALA A 119 -8.78 13.81 -0.03
CA ALA A 119 -10.12 13.42 0.43
C ALA A 119 -10.11 13.01 1.90
N GLY A 120 -9.07 12.29 2.31
CA GLY A 120 -8.83 11.91 3.69
C GLY A 120 -8.44 13.09 4.58
N GLY A 121 -8.09 14.27 4.08
CA GLY A 121 -7.62 15.39 4.91
C GLY A 121 -6.25 15.15 5.55
N LEU A 122 -5.37 14.41 4.85
CA LEU A 122 -3.96 14.25 5.19
C LEU A 122 -3.13 15.04 4.19
N ASP A 123 -2.46 16.10 4.65
CA ASP A 123 -1.58 16.87 3.79
C ASP A 123 -0.33 16.06 3.42
N TRP A 124 -0.04 15.99 2.12
CA TRP A 124 1.08 15.22 1.57
C TRP A 124 1.80 16.04 0.49
N PRO A 125 3.05 16.48 0.72
CA PRO A 125 3.81 17.21 -0.29
C PRO A 125 3.99 16.39 -1.56
N ALA A 126 3.75 16.98 -2.72
CA ALA A 126 3.78 16.28 -4.01
C ALA A 126 5.18 15.71 -4.32
N GLU A 127 6.23 16.42 -3.92
CA GLU A 127 7.63 16.00 -4.02
C GLU A 127 7.96 14.76 -3.18
N ASN A 128 7.12 14.45 -2.20
CA ASN A 128 7.26 13.28 -1.33
C ASN A 128 6.32 12.14 -1.73
N LEU A 129 5.59 12.24 -2.84
CA LEU A 129 4.78 11.16 -3.40
C LEU A 129 5.40 10.69 -4.72
N LEU A 130 5.98 9.49 -4.70
CA LEU A 130 6.82 8.96 -5.75
C LEU A 130 6.20 7.69 -6.35
N SER A 131 6.24 7.58 -7.67
CA SER A 131 5.96 6.31 -8.36
C SER A 131 7.19 5.40 -8.23
N CYS A 132 6.97 4.11 -8.00
CA CYS A 132 8.05 3.12 -8.07
C CYS A 132 8.31 2.62 -9.49
N ASP A 133 7.33 2.74 -10.40
CA ASP A 133 7.54 2.43 -11.82
C ASP A 133 8.19 3.63 -12.50
N THR A 134 9.50 3.73 -12.32
CA THR A 134 10.33 4.63 -13.10
C THR A 134 11.23 3.79 -13.98
N ARG A 135 11.15 3.98 -15.30
CA ARG A 135 11.92 3.24 -16.32
C ARG A 135 11.45 1.79 -16.55
N GLY A 136 10.19 1.46 -16.25
CA GLY A 136 9.60 0.15 -16.56
C GLY A 136 9.98 -0.98 -15.60
N VAL A 137 10.45 -0.61 -14.40
CA VAL A 137 10.84 -1.55 -13.33
C VAL A 137 9.99 -1.23 -12.11
N GLY A 138 9.14 -2.18 -11.70
CA GLY A 138 8.26 -2.06 -10.55
C GLY A 138 8.71 -2.90 -9.36
N LYS A 139 8.10 -2.66 -8.20
CA LYS A 139 8.26 -3.53 -7.03
C LYS A 139 7.77 -4.96 -7.39
N PRO A 140 8.35 -6.04 -6.83
CA PRO A 140 9.40 -6.08 -5.79
C PRO A 140 10.84 -6.11 -6.33
N ASP A 141 11.09 -5.70 -7.57
CA ASP A 141 12.45 -5.68 -8.11
C ASP A 141 13.35 -4.72 -7.29
N PRO A 142 14.53 -5.17 -6.80
CA PRO A 142 15.47 -4.32 -6.09
C PRO A 142 15.81 -2.98 -6.78
N GLU A 143 15.84 -2.96 -8.11
CA GLU A 143 16.15 -1.76 -8.88
C GLU A 143 15.05 -0.70 -8.83
N ALA A 144 13.81 -1.07 -8.47
CA ALA A 144 12.75 -0.09 -8.18
C ALA A 144 13.10 0.76 -6.95
N TYR A 145 13.71 0.16 -5.92
CA TYR A 145 14.00 0.85 -4.65
C TYR A 145 15.33 1.60 -4.65
N ARG A 146 16.32 1.11 -5.40
CA ARG A 146 17.70 1.59 -5.37
C ARG A 146 17.85 3.10 -5.62
N PRO A 147 17.13 3.74 -6.56
CA PRO A 147 17.22 5.18 -6.77
C PRO A 147 16.84 5.98 -5.52
N LEU A 148 15.72 5.63 -4.89
CA LEU A 148 15.23 6.30 -3.69
C LEU A 148 16.15 6.02 -2.49
N LEU A 149 16.63 4.78 -2.35
CA LEU A 149 17.61 4.43 -1.32
C LEU A 149 18.86 5.31 -1.42
N ASN A 150 19.44 5.42 -2.62
CA ASN A 150 20.65 6.20 -2.85
C ASN A 150 20.43 7.68 -2.53
N GLN A 151 19.27 8.22 -2.91
CA GLN A 151 18.91 9.61 -2.60
C GLN A 151 18.82 9.85 -1.09
N LEU A 152 18.18 8.95 -0.34
CA LEU A 152 17.90 9.15 1.08
C LEU A 152 19.05 8.72 2.01
N SER A 153 19.93 7.82 1.54
CA SER A 153 21.02 7.28 2.36
C SER A 153 22.12 8.29 2.68
N VAL A 154 22.13 9.45 2.01
CA VAL A 154 23.07 10.55 2.27
C VAL A 154 22.99 11.09 3.70
N SER A 155 21.85 10.88 4.38
CA SER A 155 21.57 11.41 5.71
C SER A 155 21.40 10.33 6.78
N GLY A 156 21.59 9.06 6.42
CA GLY A 156 21.42 7.89 7.29
C GLY A 156 20.59 6.80 6.61
N LYS A 157 20.55 5.61 7.19
CA LYS A 157 19.79 4.47 6.64
C LYS A 157 18.27 4.73 6.77
N PRO A 158 17.52 4.90 5.67
CA PRO A 158 16.09 5.19 5.72
C PRO A 158 15.26 3.95 6.10
N TRP A 159 14.04 4.21 6.60
CA TRP A 159 13.03 3.17 6.84
C TRP A 159 12.14 2.95 5.62
N PHE A 160 11.71 1.71 5.43
CA PHE A 160 10.65 1.34 4.51
C PHE A 160 9.54 0.64 5.30
N ALA A 161 8.32 1.16 5.20
CA ALA A 161 7.16 0.73 5.96
C ALA A 161 6.03 0.27 5.02
N ALA A 162 5.47 -0.91 5.25
CA ALA A 162 4.32 -1.40 4.48
C ALA A 162 3.47 -2.38 5.30
N ALA A 163 2.24 -2.59 4.86
CA ALA A 163 1.40 -3.70 5.31
C ALA A 163 1.52 -4.94 4.40
N HIS A 164 2.52 -4.91 3.51
CA HIS A 164 2.86 -5.94 2.55
C HIS A 164 4.25 -6.49 2.86
N MET A 165 4.35 -7.74 3.32
CA MET A 165 5.63 -8.28 3.76
C MET A 165 6.59 -8.47 2.58
N TRP A 166 6.07 -8.85 1.41
CA TRP A 166 6.86 -8.96 0.19
C TRP A 166 7.57 -7.65 -0.15
N ASP A 167 6.94 -6.49 0.11
CA ASP A 167 7.45 -5.17 -0.20
C ASP A 167 8.52 -4.73 0.82
N VAL A 168 8.22 -4.87 2.12
CA VAL A 168 9.19 -4.57 3.19
C VAL A 168 10.43 -5.44 3.06
N SER A 169 10.25 -6.73 2.78
CA SER A 169 11.35 -7.69 2.59
C SER A 169 12.22 -7.31 1.40
N ALA A 170 11.63 -6.96 0.25
CA ALA A 170 12.38 -6.50 -0.91
C ALA A 170 13.18 -5.22 -0.60
N ALA A 171 12.54 -4.20 -0.03
CA ALA A 171 13.21 -2.97 0.37
C ALA A 171 14.34 -3.22 1.37
N ARG A 172 14.14 -4.07 2.38
CA ARG A 172 15.17 -4.43 3.37
C ARG A 172 16.39 -5.08 2.72
N ARG A 173 16.18 -6.02 1.78
CA ARG A 173 17.27 -6.64 1.01
C ARG A 173 18.05 -5.64 0.14
N THR A 174 17.44 -4.52 -0.25
CA THR A 174 18.16 -3.45 -0.98
C THR A 174 19.00 -2.55 -0.08
N GLY A 175 18.68 -2.48 1.23
CA GLY A 175 19.42 -1.69 2.20
C GLY A 175 18.58 -0.75 3.08
N PHE A 176 17.26 -0.82 3.05
CA PHE A 176 16.40 -0.10 4.02
C PHE A 176 16.40 -0.78 5.40
N LYS A 177 15.94 -0.07 6.44
CA LYS A 177 15.35 -0.71 7.63
C LYS A 177 13.89 -1.07 7.31
N GLY A 178 13.43 -2.24 7.73
CA GLY A 178 12.07 -2.73 7.42
C GLY A 178 11.10 -2.59 8.59
N ALA A 179 9.94 -1.99 8.35
CA ALA A 179 8.82 -1.95 9.30
C ALA A 179 7.56 -2.53 8.67
N TYR A 180 6.99 -3.57 9.29
CA TYR A 180 5.75 -4.20 8.83
C TYR A 180 4.60 -3.95 9.81
N CYS A 181 3.42 -3.70 9.24
CA CYS A 181 2.17 -3.56 9.96
C CYS A 181 1.19 -4.65 9.53
N SER A 182 0.65 -5.43 10.46
CA SER A 182 -0.26 -6.55 10.18
C SER A 182 -1.67 -6.11 9.76
N VAL A 183 -1.96 -4.81 9.70
CA VAL A 183 -3.27 -4.23 9.39
C VAL A 183 -3.89 -4.73 8.06
N TRP A 184 -3.08 -5.29 7.17
CA TRP A 184 -3.57 -5.89 5.93
C TRP A 184 -3.34 -7.40 5.86
N GLU A 185 -2.10 -7.85 5.70
CA GLU A 185 -1.79 -9.28 5.48
C GLU A 185 -1.89 -10.14 6.74
N SER A 186 -2.07 -9.53 7.92
CA SER A 186 -2.14 -10.18 9.23
C SER A 186 -0.86 -10.93 9.62
N GLU A 187 -0.58 -12.08 9.01
CA GLU A 187 0.59 -12.86 9.37
C GLU A 187 1.85 -12.39 8.62
N PRO A 188 2.95 -12.15 9.32
CA PRO A 188 4.19 -11.65 8.72
C PRO A 188 4.94 -12.72 7.91
N LEU A 189 4.67 -14.01 8.10
CA LEU A 189 5.33 -15.11 7.38
C LEU A 189 6.87 -14.97 7.34
N THR A 190 7.50 -14.72 8.50
CA THR A 190 8.94 -14.42 8.62
C THR A 190 9.83 -15.56 8.12
N ASP A 191 9.36 -16.80 8.15
CA ASP A 191 10.09 -17.95 7.58
C ASP A 191 10.27 -17.82 6.05
N LEU A 192 9.35 -17.12 5.37
CA LEU A 192 9.39 -16.89 3.94
C LEU A 192 10.06 -15.56 3.57
N PHE A 193 9.74 -14.49 4.31
CA PHE A 193 10.17 -13.14 3.96
C PHE A 193 11.35 -12.60 4.79
N GLY A 194 11.80 -13.36 5.78
CA GLY A 194 12.85 -12.97 6.72
C GLY A 194 12.35 -12.01 7.81
N ASP A 195 13.25 -11.70 8.75
CA ASP A 195 12.95 -10.81 9.87
C ASP A 195 12.80 -9.34 9.45
N MET A 196 12.05 -8.58 10.24
CA MET A 196 11.89 -7.13 10.13
C MET A 196 12.47 -6.41 11.34
N ASP A 197 12.94 -5.18 11.13
CA ASP A 197 13.43 -4.32 12.22
C ASP A 197 12.26 -3.91 13.15
N VAL A 198 11.05 -3.76 12.60
CA VAL A 198 9.81 -3.48 13.34
C VAL A 198 8.66 -4.35 12.83
N LEU A 199 7.91 -4.97 13.75
CA LEU A 199 6.60 -5.60 13.54
C LEU A 199 5.57 -4.91 14.44
N SER A 200 4.37 -4.68 13.94
CA SER A 200 3.29 -3.98 14.66
C SER A 200 1.92 -4.38 14.16
N ASP A 201 0.90 -4.18 14.99
CA ASP A 201 -0.50 -4.51 14.64
C ASP A 201 -1.32 -3.30 14.21
N SER A 202 -0.77 -2.10 14.38
CA SER A 202 -1.42 -0.86 13.95
C SER A 202 -0.41 0.15 13.42
N LEU A 203 -0.88 1.03 12.54
CA LEU A 203 -0.05 2.10 11.98
C LEU A 203 0.51 3.03 13.07
N PRO A 204 -0.25 3.47 14.09
CA PRO A 204 0.31 4.31 15.16
C PRO A 204 1.37 3.61 16.00
N GLU A 205 1.19 2.32 16.30
CA GLU A 205 2.18 1.53 17.02
C GLU A 205 3.47 1.34 16.18
N MET A 206 3.32 1.13 14.87
CA MET A 206 4.46 1.08 13.95
C MET A 206 5.30 2.36 14.03
N ALA A 207 4.65 3.53 14.06
CA ALA A 207 5.32 4.81 14.21
C ALA A 207 6.10 4.89 15.53
N ASP A 208 5.47 4.52 16.65
CA ASP A 208 6.12 4.53 17.97
C ASP A 208 7.38 3.65 17.98
N LYS A 209 7.29 2.44 17.40
CA LYS A 209 8.43 1.50 17.31
C LYS A 209 9.54 2.00 16.38
N ILE A 210 9.20 2.62 15.25
CA ILE A 210 10.19 3.26 14.34
C ILE A 210 10.92 4.38 15.06
N ILE A 211 10.20 5.24 15.79
CA ILE A 211 10.77 6.37 16.54
C ILE A 211 11.75 5.84 17.60
N ALA A 212 11.31 4.91 18.44
CA ALA A 212 12.15 4.31 19.48
C ALA A 212 13.41 3.61 18.93
N SER A 213 13.32 3.03 17.72
CA SER A 213 14.44 2.37 17.04
C SER A 213 15.34 3.33 16.24
N SER A 214 15.10 4.63 16.36
CA SER A 214 15.81 5.71 15.66
C SER A 214 16.29 6.82 16.60
N GLU A 215 16.22 6.60 17.91
CA GLU A 215 16.88 7.38 18.96
C GLU A 215 18.27 6.81 19.25
#